data_AF-A0A7I0HU16-F1
#
_entry.id   AF-A0A7I0HU16-F1
#
_cell.length_a   1.000
_cell.length_b   1.000
_cell.length_c   1.000
_cell.angle_alpha   90.00
_cell.angle_beta   90.00
_cell.angle_gamma   90.00
#
_symmetry.space_group_name_H-M   'P 1'
#
loop_
_entity.id
_entity.type
_entity.pdbx_description
1 polymer ?
#
loop_
_entity_poly.entity_id
_entity_poly.type
_entity_poly.pdbx_seq_one_letter_code
_entity_poly.pdbx_strand_id
1 'polypeptide(L)'
;MLNQIIIKGYKSLKNCDLSLREGLNIIVGNNDVGKSSLLEAMHLGLTATLNGKLIQNEISPYLFNKEITDQYLNSLPTDNILPPPSIKIEIYFKDFSNLTSLKGTNNSLKLNVPGVALKIEFDQAYSEEYKEYIKDPSQVRTLPTEYYSSQWISFAGNTITHRSQPFGSSFIDASLIKNNSGTDKYLSRLINDKLTTKEKVDLSLAFRKLKEEFAENPKIKEINDELKKLNGEVSDKELSISVDNSAKSSWENGIIPYLADIPFTYTGKGEQSTLKIKVSLENSLTNSFVFLIEEPENHLSYTNMSKLIDYIEKKCKGKQVFITTHSSYVLNKLRLENVILFSQNSHLRLDDIPSDTSDYFEKLPGYETLRLILGRKAILVEGPSDELIVQRAYFDLNNKLPIDDGIDVISVNSLAFKRFLEISQRLKIETVVLTDNDQNIDAIKKKYKAFENFQFIRILFDSDISSPTLEPQLVKVNELDILNKILDKEFSSKDDLIKYMVGNKTDVALRIFKSDRKINYPKYILDAFQ
;
A
#
# COMPACT_ATOMS: atom_id res chain seq x y z
N MET A 1 11.16 10.25 18.51
CA MET A 1 10.19 10.22 17.39
C MET A 1 10.94 10.39 16.08
N LEU A 2 10.52 9.71 15.02
CA LEU A 2 11.04 9.91 13.67
C LEU A 2 10.51 11.22 13.11
N ASN A 3 11.39 11.98 12.47
CA ASN A 3 11.08 13.29 11.87
C ASN A 3 11.08 13.22 10.34
N GLN A 4 12.00 12.46 9.75
CA GLN A 4 12.17 12.38 8.31
C GLN A 4 12.86 11.07 7.94
N ILE A 5 12.59 10.56 6.76
CA ILE A 5 13.28 9.41 6.18
C ILE A 5 13.73 9.72 4.76
N ILE A 6 14.99 9.40 4.45
CA ILE A 6 15.55 9.48 3.11
C ILE A 6 15.96 8.09 2.66
N ILE A 7 15.43 7.64 1.53
CA ILE A 7 15.72 6.33 0.93
C ILE A 7 16.26 6.59 -0.49
N LYS A 8 17.36 5.93 -0.83
CA LYS A 8 17.94 5.92 -2.17
C LYS A 8 18.25 4.50 -2.61
N GLY A 9 17.85 4.18 -3.83
CA GLY A 9 18.22 2.93 -4.52
C GLY A 9 17.63 1.65 -3.96
N TYR A 10 16.51 1.70 -3.22
CA TYR A 10 15.92 0.53 -2.56
C TYR A 10 14.63 0.06 -3.24
N LYS A 11 14.60 -1.17 -3.77
CA LYS A 11 13.43 -1.77 -4.44
C LYS A 11 12.77 -0.78 -5.42
N SER A 12 11.46 -0.53 -5.31
CA SER A 12 10.76 0.43 -6.17
C SER A 12 11.10 1.90 -5.86
N LEU A 13 11.75 2.20 -4.73
CA LEU A 13 12.08 3.54 -4.28
C LEU A 13 13.46 3.97 -4.80
N LYS A 14 13.48 4.62 -5.97
CA LYS A 14 14.70 5.22 -6.52
C LYS A 14 15.25 6.31 -5.62
N ASN A 15 14.40 7.28 -5.28
CA ASN A 15 14.65 8.34 -4.31
C ASN A 15 13.35 8.66 -3.58
N CYS A 16 13.37 8.65 -2.25
CA CYS A 16 12.24 9.06 -1.42
C CYS A 16 12.79 9.94 -0.29
N ASP A 17 12.20 11.10 -0.08
CA ASP A 17 12.54 12.02 1.00
C ASP A 17 11.25 12.46 1.68
N LEU A 18 10.86 11.79 2.75
CA LEU A 18 9.54 11.93 3.36
C LEU A 18 9.65 12.49 4.78
N SER A 19 8.93 13.59 5.03
CA SER A 19 8.76 14.17 6.37
C SER A 19 7.62 13.47 7.14
N LEU A 20 7.89 13.10 8.39
CA LEU A 20 7.04 12.24 9.22
C LEU A 20 6.47 13.04 10.40
N ARG A 21 5.23 12.75 10.79
CA ARG A 21 4.59 13.35 11.98
C ARG A 21 4.65 12.43 13.19
N GLU A 22 4.56 13.03 14.36
CA GLU A 22 4.33 12.25 15.59
C GLU A 22 2.94 11.61 15.57
N GLY A 23 2.78 10.49 16.27
CA GLY A 23 1.52 9.76 16.28
C GLY A 23 1.27 9.02 14.97
N LEU A 24 0.08 9.19 14.41
CA LEU A 24 -0.44 8.40 13.30
C LEU A 24 -0.08 9.01 11.93
N ASN A 25 0.48 8.20 11.05
CA ASN A 25 0.81 8.53 9.67
C ASN A 25 0.17 7.48 8.76
N ILE A 26 -0.60 7.91 7.76
CA ILE A 26 -1.42 7.03 6.93
C ILE A 26 -1.01 7.22 5.47
N ILE A 27 -0.34 6.22 4.93
CA ILE A 27 0.26 6.24 3.61
C ILE A 27 -0.75 5.62 2.64
N VAL A 28 -1.29 6.44 1.74
CA VAL A 28 -2.33 6.06 0.79
C VAL A 28 -1.83 6.18 -0.63
N GLY A 29 -2.06 5.16 -1.45
CA GLY A 29 -1.64 5.18 -2.85
C GLY A 29 -2.04 3.89 -3.56
N ASN A 30 -1.88 3.87 -4.88
CA ASN A 30 -2.19 2.69 -5.69
C ASN A 30 -1.28 1.49 -5.35
N ASN A 31 -1.57 0.32 -5.90
CA ASN A 31 -0.69 -0.84 -5.83
C ASN A 31 0.64 -0.53 -6.56
N ASP A 32 1.71 -1.20 -6.13
CA ASP A 32 3.05 -1.11 -6.73
C ASP A 32 3.75 0.26 -6.74
N VAL A 33 3.17 1.28 -6.08
CA VAL A 33 3.82 2.60 -5.93
C VAL A 33 4.94 2.64 -4.88
N GLY A 34 5.18 1.54 -4.15
CA GLY A 34 6.28 1.43 -3.17
C GLY A 34 5.92 1.64 -1.70
N LYS A 35 4.62 1.64 -1.34
CA LYS A 35 4.16 1.76 0.06
C LYS A 35 4.78 0.71 1.00
N SER A 36 4.75 -0.56 0.58
CA SER A 36 5.35 -1.68 1.32
C SER A 36 6.87 -1.54 1.41
N SER A 37 7.52 -1.14 0.32
CA SER A 37 8.96 -0.87 0.29
C SER A 37 9.35 0.26 1.24
N LEU A 38 8.49 1.27 1.44
CA LEU A 38 8.70 2.35 2.40
C LEU A 38 8.65 1.83 3.84
N LEU A 39 7.60 1.09 4.22
CA LEU A 39 7.52 0.52 5.58
C LEU A 39 8.67 -0.46 5.85
N GLU A 40 9.01 -1.31 4.89
CA GLU A 40 10.11 -2.26 5.02
C GLU A 40 11.47 -1.53 5.15
N ALA A 41 11.71 -0.48 4.35
CA ALA A 41 12.90 0.36 4.47
C ALA A 41 12.96 1.07 5.83
N MET A 42 11.83 1.54 6.35
CA MET A 42 11.75 2.12 7.70
C MET A 42 12.13 1.09 8.77
N HIS A 43 11.59 -0.13 8.69
CA HIS A 43 11.94 -1.21 9.60
C HIS A 43 13.44 -1.51 9.51
N LEU A 44 13.92 -1.74 8.29
CA LEU A 44 15.29 -2.08 7.97
C LEU A 44 16.29 -1.01 8.43
N GLY A 45 16.00 0.28 8.25
CA GLY A 45 16.85 1.36 8.73
C GLY A 45 16.91 1.47 10.26
N LEU A 46 15.83 1.07 10.96
CA LEU A 46 15.74 1.08 12.42
C LEU A 46 16.33 -0.16 13.09
N THR A 47 16.43 -1.28 12.40
CA THR A 47 16.83 -2.56 13.01
C THR A 47 17.99 -3.25 12.31
N ALA A 48 18.36 -2.85 11.09
CA ALA A 48 19.26 -3.60 10.21
C ALA A 48 18.81 -5.04 9.96
N THR A 49 17.51 -5.33 10.11
CA THR A 49 16.94 -6.66 9.85
C THR A 49 15.92 -6.65 8.72
N LEU A 50 15.98 -7.68 7.89
CA LEU A 50 15.00 -7.98 6.84
C LEU A 50 14.44 -9.39 7.12
N ASN A 51 13.11 -9.54 7.15
CA ASN A 51 12.44 -10.81 7.44
C ASN A 51 12.93 -11.54 8.72
N GLY A 52 13.31 -10.77 9.75
CA GLY A 52 13.81 -11.29 11.02
C GLY A 52 15.28 -11.72 11.04
N LYS A 53 16.03 -11.53 9.96
CA LYS A 53 17.47 -11.81 9.86
C LYS A 53 18.26 -10.53 9.61
N LEU A 54 19.54 -10.52 9.98
CA LEU A 54 20.45 -9.42 9.68
C LEU A 54 20.59 -9.21 8.18
N ILE A 55 20.54 -7.95 7.74
CA ILE A 55 20.58 -7.59 6.32
C ILE A 55 21.84 -8.07 5.61
N GLN A 56 22.99 -8.13 6.30
CA GLN A 56 24.24 -8.64 5.74
C GLN A 56 24.11 -10.04 5.14
N ASN A 57 23.21 -10.87 5.68
CA ASN A 57 23.01 -12.26 5.24
C ASN A 57 21.91 -12.40 4.19
N GLU A 58 21.22 -11.31 3.85
CA GLU A 58 20.04 -11.30 2.97
C GLU A 58 20.20 -10.26 1.84
N ILE A 59 21.43 -9.77 1.60
CA ILE A 59 21.71 -8.88 0.47
C ILE A 59 21.43 -9.66 -0.81
N SER A 60 20.52 -9.13 -1.62
CA SER A 60 20.09 -9.72 -2.88
C SER A 60 20.09 -8.65 -3.98
N PRO A 61 20.39 -9.01 -5.25
CA PRO A 61 20.36 -8.05 -6.36
C PRO A 61 19.01 -7.34 -6.50
N TYR A 62 17.93 -8.01 -6.09
CA TYR A 62 16.56 -7.49 -6.14
C TYR A 62 16.21 -6.48 -5.04
N LEU A 63 17.11 -6.25 -4.07
CA LEU A 63 16.96 -5.14 -3.13
C LEU A 63 17.34 -3.80 -3.75
N PHE A 64 18.20 -3.81 -4.78
CA PHE A 64 18.62 -2.60 -5.47
C PHE A 64 17.55 -2.15 -6.44
N ASN A 65 17.39 -0.84 -6.57
CA ASN A 65 16.42 -0.29 -7.50
C ASN A 65 16.75 -0.71 -8.94
N LYS A 66 15.77 -1.32 -9.61
CA LYS A 66 15.92 -1.89 -10.94
C LYS A 66 16.42 -0.86 -11.96
N GLU A 67 15.89 0.36 -11.95
CA GLU A 67 16.29 1.39 -12.92
C GLU A 67 17.76 1.80 -12.74
N ILE A 68 18.23 1.93 -11.49
CA ILE A 68 19.63 2.24 -11.18
C ILE A 68 20.54 1.07 -11.59
N THR A 69 20.14 -0.17 -11.29
CA THR A 69 20.89 -1.36 -11.66
C THR A 69 20.98 -1.52 -13.18
N ASP A 70 19.88 -1.34 -13.90
CA ASP A 70 19.84 -1.41 -15.36
C ASP A 70 20.72 -0.31 -15.99
N GLN A 71 20.69 0.91 -15.45
CA GLN A 71 21.58 2.00 -15.88
C GLN A 71 23.06 1.64 -15.70
N TYR A 72 23.41 1.04 -14.55
CA TYR A 72 24.76 0.59 -14.29
C TYR A 72 25.20 -0.53 -15.24
N LEU A 73 24.41 -1.60 -15.37
CA LEU A 73 24.73 -2.74 -16.23
C LEU A 73 24.88 -2.32 -17.71
N ASN A 74 24.02 -1.43 -18.19
CA ASN A 74 24.10 -0.88 -19.55
C ASN A 74 25.31 0.04 -19.75
N SER A 75 25.92 0.56 -18.68
CA SER A 75 27.12 1.39 -18.75
C SER A 75 28.43 0.59 -18.81
N LEU A 76 28.42 -0.67 -18.35
CA LEU A 76 29.61 -1.55 -18.35
C LEU A 76 30.28 -1.71 -19.72
N PRO A 77 29.56 -1.87 -20.85
CA PRO A 77 30.20 -1.96 -22.17
C PRO A 77 30.61 -0.60 -22.75
N THR A 78 30.36 0.52 -22.07
CA THR A 78 30.66 1.87 -22.57
C THR A 78 31.96 2.43 -21.99
N ASP A 79 32.53 3.44 -22.63
CA ASP A 79 33.73 4.13 -22.12
C ASP A 79 33.48 4.89 -20.80
N ASN A 80 32.22 5.12 -20.43
CA ASN A 80 31.81 5.84 -19.22
C ASN A 80 31.04 4.92 -18.27
N ILE A 81 31.77 4.06 -17.57
CA ILE A 81 31.20 3.13 -16.58
C ILE A 81 30.67 3.93 -15.38
N LEU A 82 29.38 3.76 -15.07
CA LEU A 82 28.75 4.35 -13.88
C LEU A 82 29.26 3.67 -12.61
N PRO A 83 29.19 4.31 -11.43
CA PRO A 83 29.55 3.63 -10.18
C PRO A 83 28.57 2.48 -9.87
N PRO A 84 29.03 1.42 -9.18
CA PRO A 84 28.15 0.33 -8.73
C PRO A 84 26.95 0.87 -7.93
N PRO A 85 25.73 0.35 -8.13
CA PRO A 85 24.54 0.76 -7.39
C PRO A 85 24.74 0.63 -5.88
N SER A 86 24.13 1.52 -5.10
CA SER A 86 24.13 1.45 -3.64
C SER A 86 22.74 1.74 -3.07
N ILE A 87 22.48 1.20 -1.88
CA ILE A 87 21.28 1.48 -1.10
C ILE A 87 21.67 2.37 0.07
N LYS A 88 20.88 3.41 0.30
CA LYS A 88 21.05 4.30 1.45
C LYS A 88 19.70 4.58 2.09
N ILE A 89 19.57 4.27 3.37
CA ILE A 89 18.37 4.54 4.17
C ILE A 89 18.81 5.37 5.38
N GLU A 90 18.36 6.62 5.45
CA GLU A 90 18.65 7.54 6.55
C GLU A 90 17.36 7.88 7.29
N ILE A 91 17.38 7.73 8.61
CA ILE A 91 16.25 8.03 9.48
C ILE A 91 16.67 9.12 10.45
N TYR A 92 15.98 10.24 10.36
CA TYR A 92 16.20 11.43 11.16
C TYR A 92 15.27 11.41 12.36
N PHE A 93 15.80 11.66 13.56
CA PHE A 93 15.01 11.77 14.77
C PHE A 93 14.83 13.24 15.17
N LYS A 94 13.76 13.52 15.91
CA LYS A 94 13.66 14.77 16.67
C LYS A 94 14.74 14.83 17.74
N ASP A 95 15.28 16.02 17.97
CA ASP A 95 16.38 16.24 18.90
C ASP A 95 15.89 16.16 20.36
N PHE A 96 16.25 15.06 21.02
CA PHE A 96 15.97 14.82 22.43
C PHE A 96 17.28 14.48 23.13
N SER A 97 17.41 14.89 24.41
CA SER A 97 18.66 14.76 25.19
C SER A 97 19.19 13.32 25.29
N ASN A 98 18.31 12.33 25.24
CA ASN A 98 18.66 10.90 25.29
C ASN A 98 19.24 10.34 23.96
N LEU A 99 19.21 11.11 22.86
CA LEU A 99 19.73 10.68 21.55
C LEU A 99 21.07 11.32 21.20
N THR A 100 21.75 11.96 22.16
CA THR A 100 23.01 12.68 21.95
C THR A 100 24.10 11.81 21.31
N SER A 101 24.17 10.52 21.63
CA SER A 101 25.14 9.56 21.05
C SER A 101 24.95 9.31 19.55
N LEU A 102 23.78 9.68 19.01
CA LEU A 102 23.41 9.51 17.60
C LEU A 102 23.52 10.79 16.79
N LYS A 103 23.77 11.93 17.46
CA LYS A 103 23.77 13.26 16.86
C LYS A 103 25.07 13.53 16.12
N GLY A 104 24.95 13.95 14.86
CA GLY A 104 26.09 14.39 14.07
C GLY A 104 25.69 14.76 12.64
N THR A 105 26.68 14.99 11.80
CA THR A 105 26.52 15.51 10.43
C THR A 105 26.71 14.46 9.34
N ASN A 106 26.91 13.18 9.70
CA ASN A 106 27.10 12.08 8.76
C ASN A 106 25.78 11.61 8.13
N ASN A 107 25.05 12.54 7.52
CA ASN A 107 23.81 12.31 6.80
C ASN A 107 23.79 13.08 5.47
N SER A 108 22.88 12.75 4.55
CA SER A 108 22.85 13.35 3.19
C SER A 108 22.63 14.86 3.21
N LEU A 109 21.90 15.36 4.20
CA LEU A 109 21.57 16.77 4.35
C LEU A 109 22.64 17.58 5.11
N LYS A 110 23.69 16.92 5.64
CA LYS A 110 24.75 17.53 6.47
C LYS A 110 24.23 18.30 7.70
N LEU A 111 23.03 17.98 8.16
CA LEU A 111 22.42 18.60 9.34
C LEU A 111 23.01 18.00 10.62
N ASN A 112 23.25 18.80 11.65
CA ASN A 112 23.74 18.29 12.94
C ASN A 112 22.56 17.84 13.83
N VAL A 113 22.04 16.64 13.58
CA VAL A 113 20.83 16.10 14.21
C VAL A 113 21.01 14.63 14.58
N PRO A 114 20.25 14.08 15.54
CA PRO A 114 20.28 12.65 15.83
C PRO A 114 19.63 11.84 14.71
N GLY A 115 20.27 10.73 14.35
CA GLY A 115 19.75 9.83 13.33
C GLY A 115 20.61 8.61 13.10
N VAL A 116 20.14 7.75 12.20
CA VAL A 116 20.82 6.54 11.78
C VAL A 116 20.85 6.43 10.26
N ALA A 117 21.89 5.79 9.75
CA ALA A 117 22.03 5.45 8.35
C ALA A 117 22.34 3.96 8.21
N LEU A 118 21.56 3.27 7.39
CA LEU A 118 21.93 1.99 6.82
C LEU A 118 22.43 2.20 5.39
N LYS A 119 23.60 1.67 5.08
CA LYS A 119 24.18 1.68 3.74
C LYS A 119 24.42 0.25 3.29
N ILE A 120 24.15 -0.04 2.03
CA ILE A 120 24.58 -1.26 1.36
C ILE A 120 25.32 -0.82 0.10
N GLU A 121 26.63 -1.04 0.09
CA GLU A 121 27.52 -0.51 -0.94
C GLU A 121 28.60 -1.52 -1.30
N PHE A 122 29.17 -1.33 -2.50
CA PHE A 122 30.28 -2.16 -2.99
C PHE A 122 31.46 -2.04 -2.03
N ASP A 123 31.97 -3.17 -1.56
CA ASP A 123 33.12 -3.22 -0.69
C ASP A 123 34.40 -3.12 -1.53
N GLN A 124 35.12 -2.01 -1.33
CA GLN A 124 36.35 -1.68 -2.05
C GLN A 124 37.46 -2.72 -1.84
N ALA A 125 37.36 -3.56 -0.80
CA ALA A 125 38.27 -4.68 -0.59
C ALA A 125 38.27 -5.68 -1.77
N TYR A 126 37.16 -5.80 -2.50
CA TYR A 126 37.02 -6.70 -3.64
C TYR A 126 37.25 -6.02 -5.00
N SER A 127 37.86 -4.83 -5.01
CA SER A 127 38.00 -4.02 -6.23
C SER A 127 38.80 -4.71 -7.33
N GLU A 128 39.79 -5.54 -7.00
CA GLU A 128 40.61 -6.24 -8.00
C GLU A 128 39.85 -7.43 -8.61
N GLU A 129 39.20 -8.26 -7.78
CA GLU A 129 38.35 -9.37 -8.24
C GLU A 129 37.18 -8.85 -9.08
N TYR A 130 36.59 -7.72 -8.68
CA TYR A 130 35.49 -7.12 -9.40
C TYR A 130 35.90 -6.60 -10.77
N LYS A 131 37.05 -5.93 -10.89
CA LYS A 131 37.59 -5.48 -12.19
C LYS A 131 37.77 -6.66 -13.13
N GLU A 132 38.23 -7.80 -12.64
CA GLU A 132 38.38 -9.01 -13.44
C GLU A 132 37.03 -9.58 -13.90
N TYR A 133 36.05 -9.60 -13.01
CA TYR A 133 34.68 -10.05 -13.32
C TYR A 133 33.99 -9.20 -14.40
N ILE A 134 34.17 -7.87 -14.38
CA ILE A 134 33.55 -6.96 -15.36
C ILE A 134 34.32 -6.84 -16.69
N LYS A 135 35.48 -7.51 -16.86
CA LYS A 135 36.25 -7.49 -18.12
C LYS A 135 35.48 -8.06 -19.30
N ASP A 136 34.54 -8.97 -19.05
CA ASP A 136 33.59 -9.47 -20.05
C ASP A 136 32.17 -9.03 -19.68
N PRO A 137 31.76 -7.79 -20.04
CA PRO A 137 30.44 -7.26 -19.71
C PRO A 137 29.28 -8.14 -20.21
N SER A 138 29.50 -8.96 -21.24
CA SER A 138 28.47 -9.84 -21.80
C SER A 138 28.02 -10.95 -20.83
N GLN A 139 28.86 -11.27 -19.84
CA GLN A 139 28.58 -12.27 -18.80
C GLN A 139 27.88 -11.67 -17.58
N VAL A 140 27.93 -10.34 -17.38
CA VAL A 140 27.38 -9.67 -16.20
C VAL A 140 25.90 -9.36 -16.42
N ARG A 141 25.04 -10.34 -16.10
CA ARG A 141 23.58 -10.18 -16.21
C ARG A 141 22.90 -9.65 -14.95
N THR A 142 23.56 -9.79 -13.80
CA THR A 142 23.02 -9.42 -12.49
C THR A 142 24.12 -8.80 -11.63
N LEU A 143 23.71 -8.00 -10.65
CA LEU A 143 24.64 -7.42 -9.68
C LEU A 143 25.25 -8.52 -8.80
N PRO A 144 26.58 -8.65 -8.69
CA PRO A 144 27.22 -9.62 -7.82
C PRO A 144 27.24 -9.11 -6.37
N THR A 145 26.18 -9.45 -5.63
CA THR A 145 25.98 -8.99 -4.24
C THR A 145 26.96 -9.58 -3.23
N GLU A 146 27.75 -10.57 -3.64
CA GLU A 146 28.85 -11.16 -2.85
C GLU A 146 29.94 -10.13 -2.53
N TYR A 147 30.12 -9.12 -3.39
CA TYR A 147 31.08 -8.03 -3.19
C TYR A 147 30.47 -6.82 -2.47
N TYR A 148 29.29 -6.96 -1.89
CA TYR A 148 28.60 -5.89 -1.17
C TYR A 148 28.64 -6.11 0.34
N SER A 149 28.77 -5.01 1.07
CA SER A 149 28.69 -5.01 2.52
C SER A 149 27.61 -4.05 3.01
N SER A 150 27.07 -4.33 4.20
CA SER A 150 26.12 -3.47 4.88
C SER A 150 26.78 -2.77 6.08
N GLN A 151 26.51 -1.48 6.24
CA GLN A 151 26.97 -0.69 7.36
C GLN A 151 25.79 0.00 8.02
N TRP A 152 25.67 -0.16 9.35
CA TRP A 152 24.66 0.49 10.15
C TRP A 152 25.31 1.41 11.18
N ILE A 153 25.16 2.71 10.95
CA ILE A 153 25.89 3.76 11.66
C ILE A 153 24.95 4.85 12.16
N SER A 154 25.33 5.52 13.24
CA SER A 154 24.66 6.75 13.66
C SER A 154 25.16 7.96 12.86
N PHE A 155 24.44 9.08 12.90
CA PHE A 155 24.93 10.32 12.28
C PHE A 155 26.16 10.91 12.98
N ALA A 156 26.49 10.44 14.19
CA ALA A 156 27.77 10.71 14.84
C ALA A 156 28.94 9.95 14.21
N GLY A 157 28.69 8.93 13.38
CA GLY A 157 29.70 8.08 12.73
C GLY A 157 30.04 6.80 13.51
N ASN A 158 29.35 6.52 14.62
CA ASN A 158 29.58 5.31 15.40
C ASN A 158 28.75 4.15 14.84
N THR A 159 29.33 2.95 14.80
CA THR A 159 28.60 1.71 14.45
C THR A 159 27.54 1.41 15.50
N ILE A 160 26.34 1.05 15.05
CA ILE A 160 25.22 0.71 15.92
C ILE A 160 25.20 -0.81 16.11
N THR A 161 25.07 -1.24 17.37
CA THR A 161 24.82 -2.63 17.71
C THR A 161 23.40 -2.79 18.24
N HIS A 162 22.82 -3.99 18.13
CA HIS A 162 21.51 -4.29 18.71
C HIS A 162 21.43 -4.05 20.23
N ARG A 163 22.55 -4.16 20.96
CA ARG A 163 22.60 -3.90 22.40
C ARG A 163 22.57 -2.40 22.72
N SER A 164 23.12 -1.58 21.83
CA SER A 164 23.18 -0.12 21.99
C SER A 164 21.99 0.58 21.34
N GLN A 165 21.01 -0.17 20.81
CA GLN A 165 19.87 0.35 20.03
C GLN A 165 18.82 0.98 20.97
N PRO A 166 18.60 2.30 20.94
CA PRO A 166 17.62 2.96 21.78
C PRO A 166 16.20 2.99 21.19
N PHE A 167 15.97 2.39 20.00
CA PHE A 167 14.69 2.42 19.27
C PHE A 167 14.33 1.06 18.69
N GLY A 168 13.17 0.50 19.05
CA GLY A 168 12.60 -0.70 18.42
C GLY A 168 11.49 -0.35 17.42
N SER A 169 11.36 -1.15 16.37
CA SER A 169 10.20 -1.09 15.46
C SER A 169 9.52 -2.45 15.34
N SER A 170 8.20 -2.45 15.20
CA SER A 170 7.39 -3.64 14.96
C SER A 170 6.72 -3.54 13.59
N PHE A 171 6.98 -4.54 12.75
CA PHE A 171 6.38 -4.67 11.42
C PHE A 171 5.26 -5.71 11.48
N ILE A 172 4.04 -5.28 11.20
CA ILE A 172 2.81 -6.07 11.29
C ILE A 172 2.18 -6.09 9.91
N ASP A 173 2.31 -7.21 9.21
CA ASP A 173 1.64 -7.46 7.94
C ASP A 173 0.50 -8.46 8.16
N ALA A 174 -0.75 -7.99 7.99
CA ALA A 174 -1.93 -8.81 8.19
C ALA A 174 -2.03 -10.02 7.24
N SER A 175 -1.44 -9.90 6.04
CA SER A 175 -1.46 -10.90 4.97
C SER A 175 -0.37 -11.97 5.15
N LEU A 176 0.83 -11.56 5.59
CA LEU A 176 2.00 -12.43 5.78
C LEU A 176 2.12 -13.04 7.18
N ILE A 177 1.13 -12.85 8.07
CA ILE A 177 1.03 -13.67 9.29
C ILE A 177 0.64 -15.09 8.85
N LYS A 178 1.67 -15.80 8.38
CA LYS A 178 1.62 -17.05 7.65
C LYS A 178 0.70 -18.03 8.36
N ASN A 179 -0.23 -18.57 7.58
CA ASN A 179 -0.83 -19.86 7.86
C ASN A 179 0.30 -20.90 7.90
N ASN A 180 0.77 -21.24 9.11
CA ASN A 180 1.31 -22.54 9.52
C ASN A 180 1.97 -22.41 10.90
N SER A 181 1.28 -22.85 11.95
CA SER A 181 1.76 -23.09 13.32
C SER A 181 2.28 -21.89 14.16
N GLY A 182 2.77 -20.80 13.57
CA GLY A 182 3.40 -19.69 14.32
C GLY A 182 2.42 -18.81 15.09
N THR A 183 1.32 -18.42 14.46
CA THR A 183 0.30 -17.56 15.08
C THR A 183 -0.51 -18.31 16.14
N ASP A 184 -0.82 -19.59 15.90
CA ASP A 184 -1.49 -20.43 16.90
C ASP A 184 -0.56 -20.65 18.09
N LYS A 185 0.72 -20.96 17.87
CA LYS A 185 1.73 -21.01 18.94
C LYS A 185 1.88 -19.69 19.68
N TYR A 186 1.72 -18.55 19.01
CA TYR A 186 1.83 -17.25 19.66
C TYR A 186 0.58 -16.90 20.46
N LEU A 187 -0.63 -17.15 19.93
CA LEU A 187 -1.87 -17.03 20.70
C LEU A 187 -1.83 -17.96 21.92
N SER A 188 -1.39 -19.20 21.74
CA SER A 188 -1.15 -20.14 22.84
C SER A 188 -0.09 -19.61 23.82
N ARG A 189 1.00 -18.98 23.34
CA ARG A 189 1.97 -18.30 24.21
C ARG A 189 1.37 -17.11 24.95
N LEU A 190 0.54 -16.28 24.32
CA LEU A 190 -0.09 -15.16 24.99
C LEU A 190 -1.03 -15.61 26.10
N ILE A 191 -1.81 -16.66 25.83
CA ILE A 191 -2.61 -17.30 26.86
C ILE A 191 -1.66 -17.79 27.96
N ASN A 192 -0.58 -18.49 27.61
CA ASN A 192 0.44 -18.95 28.55
C ASN A 192 1.06 -17.80 29.38
N ASP A 193 1.35 -16.64 28.78
CA ASP A 193 1.96 -15.49 29.47
C ASP A 193 0.98 -14.77 30.40
N LYS A 194 -0.33 -14.91 30.16
CA LYS A 194 -1.37 -14.43 31.07
C LYS A 194 -1.65 -15.40 32.23
N LEU A 195 -1.27 -16.67 32.08
CA LEU A 195 -1.41 -17.66 33.13
C LEU A 195 -0.28 -17.54 34.15
N THR A 196 -0.64 -17.54 35.42
CA THR A 196 0.28 -17.64 36.54
C THR A 196 1.00 -18.99 36.52
N THR A 197 2.18 -19.06 37.15
CA THR A 197 2.94 -20.31 37.28
C THR A 197 2.10 -21.45 37.87
N LYS A 198 1.20 -21.14 38.80
CA LYS A 198 0.29 -22.10 39.40
C LYS A 198 -0.70 -22.67 38.38
N GLU A 199 -1.36 -21.80 37.61
CA GLU A 199 -2.32 -22.22 36.57
C GLU A 199 -1.66 -23.07 35.48
N LYS A 200 -0.41 -22.75 35.10
CA LYS A 200 0.35 -23.57 34.14
C LYS A 200 0.61 -24.99 34.64
N VAL A 201 0.93 -25.13 35.93
CA VAL A 201 1.15 -26.43 36.56
C VAL A 201 -0.17 -27.21 36.61
N ASP A 202 -1.26 -26.55 37.00
CA ASP A 202 -2.59 -27.17 37.07
C ASP A 202 -3.05 -27.68 35.68
N LEU A 203 -2.86 -26.88 34.61
CA LEU A 203 -3.16 -27.30 33.24
C LEU A 203 -2.27 -28.44 32.76
N SER A 204 -0.97 -28.42 33.11
CA SER A 204 -0.05 -29.51 32.75
C SER A 204 -0.47 -30.83 33.39
N LEU A 205 -0.91 -30.79 34.66
CA LEU A 205 -1.42 -31.96 35.38
C LEU A 205 -2.75 -32.46 34.79
N ALA A 206 -3.68 -31.55 34.48
CA ALA A 206 -4.95 -31.90 33.87
C ALA A 206 -4.76 -32.53 32.47
N PHE A 207 -3.88 -31.97 31.66
CA PHE A 207 -3.56 -32.51 30.34
C PHE A 207 -2.88 -33.88 30.43
N ARG A 208 -2.00 -34.07 31.42
CA ARG A 208 -1.40 -35.38 31.69
C ARG A 208 -2.45 -36.43 32.06
N LYS A 209 -3.42 -36.10 32.92
CA LYS A 209 -4.53 -37.00 33.26
C LYS A 209 -5.34 -37.40 32.02
N LEU A 210 -5.67 -36.45 31.15
CA LEU A 210 -6.35 -36.75 29.88
C LEU A 210 -5.57 -37.75 29.00
N LYS A 211 -4.24 -37.63 28.95
CA LYS A 211 -3.39 -38.58 28.22
C LYS A 211 -3.39 -39.97 28.86
N GLU A 212 -3.33 -40.04 30.18
CA GLU A 212 -3.38 -41.29 30.94
C GLU A 212 -4.75 -41.98 30.74
N GLU A 213 -5.85 -41.25 30.84
CA GLU A 213 -7.20 -41.75 30.56
C GLU A 213 -7.37 -42.26 29.12
N PHE A 214 -6.80 -41.55 28.14
CA PHE A 214 -6.82 -41.99 26.75
C PHE A 214 -6.04 -43.30 26.55
N ALA A 215 -4.87 -43.44 27.19
CA ALA A 215 -4.06 -44.66 27.13
C ALA A 215 -4.75 -45.86 27.79
N GLU A 216 -5.60 -45.63 28.80
CA GLU A 216 -6.35 -46.67 29.48
C GLU A 216 -7.62 -47.13 28.74
N ASN A 217 -7.99 -46.44 27.65
CA ASN A 217 -9.18 -46.75 26.86
C ASN A 217 -9.16 -48.20 26.36
N PRO A 218 -10.24 -48.99 26.55
CA PRO A 218 -10.30 -50.39 26.14
C PRO A 218 -9.96 -50.62 24.65
N LYS A 219 -10.39 -49.71 23.76
CA LYS A 219 -10.09 -49.82 22.33
C LYS A 219 -8.60 -49.67 22.02
N ILE A 220 -7.88 -48.84 22.78
CA ILE A 220 -6.43 -48.69 22.63
C ILE A 220 -5.70 -49.94 23.13
N LYS A 221 -6.20 -50.56 24.20
CA LYS A 221 -5.66 -51.84 24.70
C LYS A 221 -5.86 -52.97 23.69
N GLU A 222 -7.04 -53.07 23.09
CA GLU A 222 -7.33 -54.05 22.02
C GLU A 222 -6.38 -53.88 20.82
N ILE A 223 -6.18 -52.64 20.34
CA ILE A 223 -5.22 -52.35 19.26
C ILE A 223 -3.80 -52.75 19.66
N ASN A 224 -3.38 -52.44 20.89
CA ASN A 224 -2.04 -52.83 21.38
C ASN A 224 -1.88 -54.35 21.50
N ASP A 225 -2.94 -55.07 21.87
CA ASP A 225 -2.93 -56.52 21.92
C ASP A 225 -2.90 -57.16 20.52
N GLU A 226 -3.47 -56.52 19.50
CA GLU A 226 -3.28 -56.91 18.09
C GLU A 226 -1.86 -56.63 17.60
N LEU A 227 -1.30 -55.47 17.91
CA LEU A 227 0.06 -55.10 17.50
C LEU A 227 1.12 -56.02 18.10
N LYS A 228 0.93 -56.48 19.34
CA LYS A 228 1.80 -57.49 19.97
C LYS A 228 1.80 -58.83 19.25
N LYS A 229 0.74 -59.18 18.52
CA LYS A 229 0.70 -60.43 17.74
C LYS A 229 1.55 -60.36 16.46
N LEU A 230 1.93 -59.16 16.00
CA LEU A 230 2.81 -58.93 14.86
C LEU A 230 4.31 -59.03 15.22
N ASN A 231 4.63 -59.38 16.46
CA ASN A 231 6.01 -59.59 16.91
C ASN A 231 6.63 -60.78 16.18
N GLY A 232 7.79 -60.55 15.54
CA GLY A 232 8.51 -61.55 14.75
C GLY A 232 8.46 -61.36 13.23
N GLU A 233 7.51 -60.60 12.68
CA GLU A 233 7.49 -60.26 11.24
C GLU A 233 8.15 -58.89 10.92
N VAL A 234 8.08 -57.94 11.86
CA VAL A 234 8.56 -56.55 11.65
C VAL A 234 9.66 -56.14 12.63
N SER A 235 9.67 -56.69 13.85
CA SER A 235 10.63 -56.36 14.90
C SER A 235 10.71 -57.50 15.93
N ASP A 236 11.91 -57.76 16.44
CA ASP A 236 12.18 -58.71 17.54
C ASP A 236 11.69 -58.20 18.91
N LYS A 237 11.22 -56.95 18.97
CA LYS A 237 10.69 -56.30 20.19
C LYS A 237 9.19 -56.06 20.09
N GLU A 238 8.52 -56.14 21.24
CA GLU A 238 7.08 -55.88 21.34
C GLU A 238 6.69 -54.50 20.81
N LEU A 239 5.86 -54.48 19.77
CA LEU A 239 5.32 -53.23 19.23
C LEU A 239 4.09 -52.79 20.05
N SER A 240 4.07 -51.52 20.46
CA SER A 240 2.89 -50.91 21.09
C SER A 240 2.78 -49.42 20.74
N ILE A 241 1.56 -48.90 20.77
CA ILE A 241 1.24 -47.48 20.63
C ILE A 241 0.94 -46.94 22.04
N SER A 242 1.60 -45.84 22.38
CA SER A 242 1.31 -45.08 23.60
C SER A 242 1.19 -43.60 23.29
N VAL A 243 0.61 -42.84 24.21
CA VAL A 243 0.53 -41.39 24.08
C VAL A 243 1.93 -40.80 24.25
N ASP A 244 2.33 -39.91 23.34
CA ASP A 244 3.61 -39.22 23.43
C ASP A 244 3.67 -38.41 24.74
N ASN A 245 4.56 -38.82 25.65
CA ASN A 245 4.84 -38.17 26.93
C ASN A 245 6.12 -37.32 26.90
N SER A 246 6.70 -37.10 25.72
CA SER A 246 7.86 -36.24 25.58
C SER A 246 7.53 -34.78 25.85
N ALA A 247 8.55 -33.98 26.19
CA ALA A 247 8.39 -32.53 26.37
C ALA A 247 7.90 -31.81 25.09
N LYS A 248 7.97 -32.46 23.92
CA LYS A 248 7.49 -31.91 22.64
C LYS A 248 5.95 -31.95 22.53
N SER A 249 5.27 -32.79 23.31
CA SER A 249 3.82 -32.91 23.34
C SER A 249 3.21 -32.23 24.59
N SER A 250 3.74 -31.06 24.98
CA SER A 250 3.17 -30.24 26.05
C SER A 250 1.74 -29.80 25.73
N TRP A 251 0.95 -29.51 26.77
CA TRP A 251 -0.43 -29.00 26.62
C TRP A 251 -0.52 -27.77 25.71
N GLU A 252 0.57 -27.00 25.60
CA GLU A 252 0.70 -25.81 24.75
C GLU A 252 0.50 -26.11 23.26
N ASN A 253 0.89 -27.31 22.81
CA ASN A 253 0.68 -27.77 21.43
C ASN A 253 -0.67 -28.50 21.24
N GLY A 254 -1.37 -28.82 22.32
CA GLY A 254 -2.65 -29.55 22.32
C GLY A 254 -3.89 -28.66 22.44
N ILE A 255 -3.72 -27.36 22.67
CA ILE A 255 -4.84 -26.40 22.80
C ILE A 255 -4.87 -25.49 21.58
N ILE A 256 -6.09 -25.26 21.08
CA ILE A 256 -6.39 -24.31 20.01
C ILE A 256 -7.22 -23.18 20.63
N PRO A 257 -6.96 -21.90 20.32
CA PRO A 257 -7.81 -20.81 20.78
C PRO A 257 -9.19 -20.84 20.10
N TYR A 258 -10.24 -20.63 20.89
CA TYR A 258 -11.63 -20.54 20.41
C TYR A 258 -12.13 -19.10 20.51
N LEU A 259 -12.98 -18.71 19.58
CA LEU A 259 -13.70 -17.45 19.59
C LEU A 259 -15.18 -17.75 19.36
N ALA A 260 -16.03 -17.43 20.34
CA ALA A 260 -17.47 -17.75 20.32
C ALA A 260 -17.73 -19.22 19.91
N ASP A 261 -17.06 -20.16 20.60
CA ASP A 261 -17.16 -21.61 20.39
C ASP A 261 -16.70 -22.14 19.03
N ILE A 262 -16.08 -21.30 18.20
CA ILE A 262 -15.49 -21.70 16.92
C ILE A 262 -13.96 -21.65 17.06
N PRO A 263 -13.21 -22.69 16.65
CA PRO A 263 -11.76 -22.63 16.67
C PRO A 263 -11.27 -21.48 15.78
N PHE A 264 -10.29 -20.72 16.25
CA PHE A 264 -9.82 -19.49 15.62
C PHE A 264 -9.50 -19.63 14.12
N THR A 265 -8.94 -20.78 13.71
CA THR A 265 -8.60 -21.06 12.32
C THR A 265 -9.82 -21.13 11.39
N TYR A 266 -11.01 -21.38 11.93
CA TYR A 266 -12.28 -21.49 11.22
C TYR A 266 -13.15 -20.22 11.30
N THR A 267 -12.71 -19.16 11.99
CA THR A 267 -13.45 -17.89 12.03
C THR A 267 -13.30 -17.09 10.73
N GLY A 268 -14.08 -16.03 10.54
CA GLY A 268 -13.99 -15.18 9.37
C GLY A 268 -12.62 -14.51 9.23
N LYS A 269 -12.08 -14.42 8.00
CA LYS A 269 -10.73 -13.87 7.74
C LYS A 269 -10.52 -12.44 8.26
N GLY A 270 -11.55 -11.60 8.21
CA GLY A 270 -11.47 -10.25 8.78
C GLY A 270 -11.30 -10.25 10.30
N GLU A 271 -11.97 -11.16 11.00
CA GLU A 271 -11.84 -11.31 12.46
C GLU A 271 -10.47 -11.89 12.83
N GLN A 272 -9.98 -12.86 12.06
CA GLN A 272 -8.61 -13.37 12.19
C GLN A 272 -7.58 -12.27 12.03
N SER A 273 -7.68 -11.47 10.95
CA SER A 273 -6.79 -10.35 10.65
C SER A 273 -6.78 -9.31 11.78
N THR A 274 -7.98 -8.89 12.21
CA THR A 274 -8.15 -7.92 13.30
C THR A 274 -7.50 -8.42 14.60
N LEU A 275 -7.76 -9.67 14.99
CA LEU A 275 -7.21 -10.22 16.23
C LEU A 275 -5.69 -10.32 16.16
N LYS A 276 -5.14 -10.80 15.04
CA LYS A 276 -3.70 -10.89 14.79
C LYS A 276 -3.00 -9.54 14.95
N ILE A 277 -3.56 -8.48 14.36
CA ILE A 277 -3.02 -7.12 14.50
C ILE A 277 -3.04 -6.68 15.97
N LYS A 278 -4.19 -6.80 16.65
CA LYS A 278 -4.32 -6.42 18.07
C LYS A 278 -3.30 -7.14 18.96
N VAL A 279 -3.13 -8.43 18.72
CA VAL A 279 -2.20 -9.31 19.42
C VAL A 279 -0.74 -8.93 19.17
N SER A 280 -0.34 -8.70 17.91
CA SER A 280 1.01 -8.25 17.55
C SER A 280 1.35 -6.86 18.10
N LEU A 281 0.34 -5.97 18.18
CA LEU A 281 0.48 -4.66 18.81
C LEU A 281 0.80 -4.82 20.29
N GLU A 282 -0.05 -5.51 21.05
CA GLU A 282 0.11 -5.72 22.49
C GLU A 282 1.47 -6.34 22.84
N ASN A 283 1.96 -7.28 22.02
CA ASN A 283 3.31 -7.86 22.18
C ASN A 283 4.43 -6.82 22.12
N SER A 284 4.28 -5.85 21.23
CA SER A 284 5.36 -4.96 20.84
C SER A 284 5.28 -3.61 21.56
N LEU A 285 4.22 -3.34 22.34
CA LEU A 285 4.00 -2.05 23.05
C LEU A 285 5.16 -1.65 23.97
N THR A 286 5.75 -2.61 24.67
CA THR A 286 6.84 -2.36 25.62
C THR A 286 8.16 -2.06 24.92
N ASN A 287 8.46 -2.80 23.84
CA ASN A 287 9.79 -2.80 23.22
C ASN A 287 9.88 -1.95 21.94
N SER A 288 8.74 -1.59 21.33
CA SER A 288 8.70 -0.84 20.07
C SER A 288 8.24 0.59 20.26
N PHE A 289 8.93 1.53 19.63
CA PHE A 289 8.55 2.94 19.56
C PHE A 289 7.84 3.29 18.26
N VAL A 290 8.09 2.49 17.22
CA VAL A 290 7.52 2.65 15.89
C VAL A 290 6.73 1.40 15.52
N PHE A 291 5.51 1.58 15.06
CA PHE A 291 4.64 0.53 14.55
C PHE A 291 4.43 0.74 13.06
N LEU A 292 4.66 -0.30 12.28
CA LEU A 292 4.55 -0.31 10.83
C LEU A 292 3.50 -1.36 10.49
N ILE A 293 2.33 -0.94 10.00
CA ILE A 293 1.18 -1.81 9.77
C ILE A 293 0.86 -1.78 8.28
N GLU A 294 0.94 -2.94 7.65
CA GLU A 294 0.67 -3.10 6.23
C GLU A 294 -0.76 -3.56 5.98
N GLU A 295 -1.46 -2.81 5.13
CA GLU A 295 -2.82 -3.07 4.64
C GLU A 295 -3.77 -3.73 5.66
N PRO A 296 -4.00 -3.10 6.83
CA PRO A 296 -4.83 -3.68 7.87
C PRO A 296 -6.30 -3.82 7.45
N GLU A 297 -6.72 -3.19 6.35
CA GLU A 297 -8.06 -3.33 5.75
C GLU A 297 -8.29 -4.68 5.06
N ASN A 298 -7.25 -5.50 4.85
CA ASN A 298 -7.41 -6.77 4.16
C ASN A 298 -8.47 -7.65 4.87
N HIS A 299 -9.55 -7.96 4.13
CA HIS A 299 -10.76 -8.66 4.58
C HIS A 299 -11.66 -7.91 5.60
N LEU A 300 -11.49 -6.60 5.77
CA LEU A 300 -12.33 -5.76 6.63
C LEU A 300 -13.30 -4.90 5.83
N SER A 301 -14.51 -4.74 6.36
CA SER A 301 -15.39 -3.66 5.93
C SER A 301 -14.83 -2.31 6.40
N TYR A 302 -15.19 -1.24 5.70
CA TYR A 302 -14.81 0.13 6.06
C TYR A 302 -15.10 0.48 7.54
N THR A 303 -16.27 0.08 8.06
CA THR A 303 -16.65 0.37 9.44
C THR A 303 -15.77 -0.36 10.46
N ASN A 304 -15.33 -1.59 10.16
CA ASN A 304 -14.44 -2.35 11.02
C ASN A 304 -13.00 -1.85 10.93
N MET A 305 -12.56 -1.41 9.75
CA MET A 305 -11.26 -0.77 9.56
C MET A 305 -11.15 0.53 10.39
N SER A 306 -12.17 1.39 10.36
CA SER A 306 -12.23 2.58 11.21
C SER A 306 -12.14 2.24 12.70
N LYS A 307 -12.87 1.23 13.18
CA LYS A 307 -12.77 0.76 14.59
C LYS A 307 -11.37 0.24 14.93
N LEU A 308 -10.70 -0.43 13.99
CA LEU A 308 -9.36 -0.96 14.18
C LEU A 308 -8.34 0.18 14.29
N ILE A 309 -8.42 1.20 13.42
CA ILE A 309 -7.53 2.35 13.49
C ILE A 309 -7.73 3.12 14.80
N ASP A 310 -8.98 3.36 15.22
CA ASP A 310 -9.27 3.99 16.52
C ASP A 310 -8.66 3.20 17.69
N TYR A 311 -8.70 1.86 17.62
CA TYR A 311 -8.06 1.00 18.62
C TYR A 311 -6.53 1.15 18.59
N ILE A 312 -5.91 1.14 17.41
CA ILE A 312 -4.46 1.30 17.22
C ILE A 312 -4.00 2.65 17.79
N GLU A 313 -4.68 3.74 17.44
CA GLU A 313 -4.35 5.09 17.90
C GLU A 313 -4.43 5.20 19.44
N LYS A 314 -5.49 4.64 20.04
CA LYS A 314 -5.66 4.63 21.51
C LYS A 314 -4.58 3.82 22.22
N LYS A 315 -4.18 2.69 21.66
CA LYS A 315 -3.18 1.80 22.27
C LYS A 315 -1.75 2.27 22.06
N CYS A 316 -1.46 2.91 20.94
CA CYS A 316 -0.14 3.40 20.58
C CYS A 316 0.08 4.87 21.00
N LYS A 317 -0.61 5.36 22.04
CA LYS A 317 -0.40 6.72 22.56
C LYS A 317 1.07 6.92 22.97
N GLY A 318 1.68 8.01 22.51
CA GLY A 318 3.10 8.31 22.75
C GLY A 318 4.06 7.47 21.91
N LYS A 319 3.56 6.71 20.93
CA LYS A 319 4.34 5.97 19.93
C LYS A 319 4.05 6.54 18.54
N GLN A 320 4.85 6.15 17.55
CA GLN A 320 4.63 6.55 16.16
C GLN A 320 4.10 5.36 15.37
N VAL A 321 3.01 5.56 14.61
CA VAL A 321 2.33 4.51 13.87
C VAL A 321 2.29 4.91 12.40
N PHE A 322 2.66 3.97 11.54
CA PHE A 322 2.56 4.09 10.09
C PHE A 322 1.63 2.99 9.59
N ILE A 323 0.59 3.39 8.88
CA ILE A 323 -0.37 2.47 8.25
C ILE A 323 -0.30 2.69 6.75
N THR A 324 -0.11 1.62 5.98
CA THR A 324 -0.31 1.70 4.52
C THR A 324 -1.69 1.19 4.16
N THR A 325 -2.33 1.83 3.19
CA THR A 325 -3.65 1.41 2.69
C THR A 325 -3.79 1.79 1.21
N HIS A 326 -4.57 1.01 0.48
CA HIS A 326 -5.06 1.38 -0.86
C HIS A 326 -6.54 1.82 -0.82
N SER A 327 -7.15 1.83 0.37
CA SER A 327 -8.56 2.16 0.54
C SER A 327 -8.80 3.67 0.60
N SER A 328 -9.42 4.21 -0.45
CA SER A 328 -9.91 5.60 -0.49
C SER A 328 -10.94 5.89 0.61
N TYR A 329 -11.65 4.86 1.09
CA TYR A 329 -12.71 4.99 2.10
C TYR A 329 -12.17 5.38 3.47
N VAL A 330 -10.97 4.92 3.81
CA VAL A 330 -10.36 5.05 5.14
C VAL A 330 -10.19 6.54 5.51
N LEU A 331 -9.93 7.41 4.52
CA LEU A 331 -9.56 8.80 4.73
C LEU A 331 -10.67 9.73 5.25
N ASN A 332 -11.95 9.49 4.95
CA ASN A 332 -13.04 10.43 5.31
C ASN A 332 -13.34 10.53 6.82
N LYS A 333 -12.79 9.62 7.63
CA LYS A 333 -12.91 9.66 9.11
C LYS A 333 -11.58 9.82 9.83
N LEU A 334 -10.48 9.69 9.10
CA LEU A 334 -9.17 9.93 9.63
C LEU A 334 -8.84 11.39 9.42
N ARG A 335 -8.25 12.03 10.42
CA ARG A 335 -7.84 13.42 10.32
C ARG A 335 -6.94 13.56 9.09
N LEU A 336 -7.38 14.29 8.06
CA LEU A 336 -6.67 14.40 6.76
C LEU A 336 -5.22 14.86 6.93
N GLU A 337 -4.96 15.59 8.01
CA GLU A 337 -3.63 16.00 8.47
C GLU A 337 -2.63 14.84 8.69
N ASN A 338 -3.11 13.62 8.89
CA ASN A 338 -2.29 12.41 9.09
C ASN A 338 -2.03 11.66 7.79
N VAL A 339 -2.57 12.13 6.66
CA VAL A 339 -2.58 11.42 5.38
C VAL A 339 -1.41 11.86 4.52
N ILE A 340 -0.68 10.86 4.03
CA ILE A 340 0.41 10.99 3.08
C ILE A 340 -0.02 10.25 1.83
N LEU A 341 -0.33 11.00 0.78
CA LEU A 341 -0.60 10.47 -0.54
C LEU A 341 0.74 10.08 -1.18
N PHE A 342 0.84 8.85 -1.66
CA PHE A 342 2.08 8.25 -2.11
C PHE A 342 1.91 7.73 -3.54
N SER A 343 2.79 8.19 -4.42
CA SER A 343 2.92 7.80 -5.82
C SER A 343 4.37 7.38 -6.08
N GLN A 344 4.62 6.68 -7.18
CA GLN A 344 5.85 5.91 -7.42
C GLN A 344 7.16 6.65 -7.09
N ASN A 345 7.23 7.95 -7.39
CA ASN A 345 8.41 8.80 -7.12
C ASN A 345 8.06 10.13 -6.45
N SER A 346 6.85 10.27 -5.91
CA SER A 346 6.38 11.52 -5.31
C SER A 346 5.37 11.26 -4.22
N HIS A 347 5.34 12.12 -3.23
CA HIS A 347 4.37 12.06 -2.16
C HIS A 347 3.85 13.47 -1.88
N LEU A 348 2.67 13.53 -1.29
CA LEU A 348 2.01 14.78 -0.93
C LEU A 348 1.31 14.55 0.40
N ARG A 349 1.56 15.43 1.37
CA ARG A 349 0.73 15.48 2.56
C ARG A 349 -0.47 16.39 2.28
N LEU A 350 -1.65 16.02 2.76
CA LEU A 350 -2.85 16.84 2.54
C LEU A 350 -2.81 18.18 3.29
N ASP A 351 -1.89 18.36 4.23
CA ASP A 351 -1.62 19.65 4.87
C ASP A 351 -0.62 20.55 4.09
N ASP A 352 0.07 20.01 3.07
CA ASP A 352 1.04 20.77 2.25
C ASP A 352 0.39 21.46 1.03
N ILE A 353 -0.91 21.25 0.83
CA ILE A 353 -1.73 21.95 -0.17
C ILE A 353 -2.33 23.23 0.42
N PRO A 354 -2.77 24.18 -0.42
CA PRO A 354 -3.46 25.38 0.05
C PRO A 354 -4.59 25.04 1.03
N SER A 355 -4.70 25.80 2.11
CA SER A 355 -5.64 25.52 3.20
C SER A 355 -7.10 25.49 2.71
N ASP A 356 -7.46 26.29 1.71
CA ASP A 356 -8.78 26.29 1.08
C ASP A 356 -9.09 25.00 0.31
N THR A 357 -8.06 24.31 -0.19
CA THR A 357 -8.17 22.99 -0.83
C THR A 357 -8.25 21.88 0.22
N SER A 358 -7.43 21.94 1.28
CA SER A 358 -7.51 20.99 2.41
C SER A 358 -8.88 21.06 3.09
N ASP A 359 -9.33 22.26 3.45
CA ASP A 359 -10.64 22.50 4.06
C ASP A 359 -11.81 21.96 3.22
N TYR A 360 -11.69 22.02 1.90
CA TYR A 360 -12.71 21.49 1.02
C TYR A 360 -12.81 19.97 1.13
N PHE A 361 -11.67 19.27 1.15
CA PHE A 361 -11.64 17.83 1.30
C PHE A 361 -12.05 17.38 2.71
N GLU A 362 -11.77 18.17 3.75
CA GLU A 362 -12.30 17.93 5.09
C GLU A 362 -13.83 18.08 5.17
N LYS A 363 -14.39 19.02 4.40
CA LYS A 363 -15.84 19.29 4.39
C LYS A 363 -16.62 18.36 3.46
N LEU A 364 -15.96 17.73 2.50
CA LEU A 364 -16.62 16.87 1.51
C LEU A 364 -17.07 15.56 2.15
N PRO A 365 -18.39 15.27 2.16
CA PRO A 365 -18.90 13.97 2.55
C PRO A 365 -18.78 13.02 1.36
N GLY A 366 -17.57 12.63 0.92
CA GLY A 366 -17.45 11.92 -0.35
C GLY A 366 -16.11 11.26 -0.64
N TYR A 367 -16.17 10.15 -1.39
CA TYR A 367 -15.07 9.21 -1.67
C TYR A 367 -14.26 9.57 -2.94
N GLU A 368 -14.78 10.50 -3.75
CA GLU A 368 -14.37 10.72 -5.15
C GLU A 368 -12.98 11.36 -5.29
N THR A 369 -12.53 12.12 -4.29
CA THR A 369 -11.24 12.82 -4.29
C THR A 369 -10.05 11.90 -4.55
N LEU A 370 -10.12 10.68 -4.04
CA LEU A 370 -8.96 9.81 -3.87
C LEU A 370 -8.87 8.74 -4.96
N ARG A 371 -9.92 8.58 -5.77
CA ARG A 371 -9.88 7.79 -7.00
C ARG A 371 -8.78 8.29 -7.94
N LEU A 372 -8.58 9.61 -7.99
CA LEU A 372 -7.49 10.24 -8.73
C LEU A 372 -6.11 9.65 -8.38
N ILE A 373 -5.86 9.37 -7.10
CA ILE A 373 -4.55 8.92 -6.58
C ILE A 373 -4.34 7.43 -6.78
N LEU A 374 -5.44 6.68 -6.85
CA LEU A 374 -5.43 5.25 -7.12
C LEU A 374 -5.40 4.94 -8.63
N GLY A 375 -5.68 5.92 -9.50
CA GLY A 375 -5.65 5.75 -10.95
C GLY A 375 -4.26 5.95 -11.56
N ARG A 376 -4.02 5.31 -12.71
CA ARG A 376 -2.86 5.63 -13.57
C ARG A 376 -3.10 6.95 -14.33
N LYS A 377 -4.31 7.09 -14.87
CA LYS A 377 -4.81 8.26 -15.59
C LYS A 377 -6.22 8.56 -15.10
N ALA A 378 -6.55 9.84 -14.92
CA ALA A 378 -7.89 10.28 -14.54
C ALA A 378 -8.48 11.25 -15.56
N ILE A 379 -9.76 11.07 -15.89
CA ILE A 379 -10.56 12.01 -16.66
C ILE A 379 -11.57 12.64 -15.71
N LEU A 380 -11.41 13.93 -15.42
CA LEU A 380 -12.32 14.70 -14.59
C LEU A 380 -13.40 15.30 -15.47
N VAL A 381 -14.66 15.07 -15.11
CA VAL A 381 -15.84 15.56 -15.84
C VAL A 381 -16.78 16.31 -14.89
N GLU A 382 -17.67 17.15 -15.41
CA GLU A 382 -18.49 18.03 -14.55
C GLU A 382 -19.61 17.34 -13.79
N GLY A 383 -20.17 16.27 -14.37
CA GLY A 383 -21.35 15.62 -13.84
C GLY A 383 -21.50 14.15 -14.26
N PRO A 384 -22.52 13.47 -13.69
CA PRO A 384 -22.79 12.07 -13.98
C PRO A 384 -23.24 11.83 -15.42
N SER A 385 -23.82 12.83 -16.09
CA SER A 385 -24.13 12.78 -17.52
C SER A 385 -22.86 12.63 -18.36
N ASP A 386 -21.87 13.46 -18.08
CA ASP A 386 -20.58 13.50 -18.78
C ASP A 386 -19.80 12.21 -18.55
N GLU A 387 -19.82 11.71 -17.32
CA GLU A 387 -19.17 10.44 -16.96
C GLU A 387 -19.70 9.28 -17.81
N LEU A 388 -21.03 9.16 -17.95
CA LEU A 388 -21.66 8.11 -18.75
C LEU A 388 -21.34 8.25 -20.24
N ILE A 389 -21.36 9.48 -20.78
CA ILE A 389 -21.09 9.72 -22.20
C ILE A 389 -19.61 9.47 -22.53
N VAL A 390 -18.68 9.87 -21.67
CA VAL A 390 -17.24 9.61 -21.85
C VAL A 390 -16.94 8.12 -21.79
N GLN A 391 -17.52 7.40 -20.82
CA GLN A 391 -17.38 5.94 -20.78
C GLN A 391 -17.93 5.27 -22.04
N ARG A 392 -19.08 5.76 -22.54
CA ARG A 392 -19.69 5.23 -23.76
C ARG A 392 -18.88 5.54 -25.03
N ALA A 393 -18.31 6.75 -25.11
CA ALA A 393 -17.42 7.14 -26.21
C ALA A 393 -16.19 6.23 -26.28
N TYR A 394 -15.57 5.94 -25.13
CA TYR A 394 -14.44 5.03 -25.05
C TYR A 394 -14.82 3.60 -25.48
N PHE A 395 -15.99 3.12 -25.05
CA PHE A 395 -16.51 1.81 -25.41
C PHE A 395 -16.76 1.67 -26.92
N ASP A 396 -17.38 2.68 -27.56
CA ASP A 396 -17.66 2.61 -29.00
C ASP A 396 -16.38 2.58 -29.86
N LEU A 397 -15.28 3.17 -29.37
CA LEU A 397 -13.96 3.21 -30.02
C LEU A 397 -13.12 1.95 -29.76
N ASN A 398 -13.08 1.48 -28.52
CA ASN A 398 -12.13 0.46 -28.06
C ASN A 398 -12.77 -0.90 -27.74
N ASN A 399 -14.11 -1.00 -27.76
CA ASN A 399 -14.90 -2.16 -27.33
C ASN A 399 -14.60 -2.62 -25.88
N LYS A 400 -14.24 -1.69 -25.00
CA LYS A 400 -13.96 -1.88 -23.57
C LYS A 400 -14.24 -0.58 -22.82
N LEU A 401 -14.41 -0.63 -21.49
CA LEU A 401 -14.61 0.57 -20.68
C LEU A 401 -13.26 1.23 -20.35
N PRO A 402 -13.22 2.53 -20.02
CA PRO A 402 -11.98 3.22 -19.63
C PRO A 402 -11.25 2.51 -18.48
N ILE A 403 -12.02 1.97 -17.52
CA ILE A 403 -11.49 1.30 -16.34
C ILE A 403 -10.71 0.03 -16.68
N ASP A 404 -11.03 -0.63 -17.80
CA ASP A 404 -10.33 -1.84 -18.27
C ASP A 404 -8.89 -1.52 -18.71
N ASP A 405 -8.61 -0.25 -19.04
CA ASP A 405 -7.27 0.26 -19.34
C ASP A 405 -6.64 1.05 -18.18
N GLY A 406 -7.26 1.02 -17.00
CA GLY A 406 -6.80 1.76 -15.83
C GLY A 406 -6.98 3.27 -15.95
N ILE A 407 -7.93 3.72 -16.78
CA ILE A 407 -8.35 5.12 -16.89
C ILE A 407 -9.59 5.31 -16.03
N ASP A 408 -9.48 6.14 -15.00
CA ASP A 408 -10.61 6.43 -14.12
C ASP A 408 -11.37 7.67 -14.59
N VAL A 409 -12.70 7.58 -14.71
CA VAL A 409 -13.55 8.74 -15.05
C VAL A 409 -14.25 9.18 -13.78
N ILE A 410 -14.03 10.43 -13.38
CA ILE A 410 -14.47 10.97 -12.09
C ILE A 410 -15.33 12.20 -12.34
N SER A 411 -16.63 12.08 -12.05
CA SER A 411 -17.53 13.23 -11.97
C SER A 411 -17.15 14.08 -10.77
N VAL A 412 -16.78 15.34 -11.01
CA VAL A 412 -16.48 16.33 -9.98
C VAL A 412 -17.20 17.63 -10.32
N ASN A 413 -17.80 18.27 -9.31
CA ASN A 413 -18.43 19.58 -9.52
C ASN A 413 -17.42 20.54 -10.17
N SER A 414 -17.81 21.30 -11.19
CA SER A 414 -16.92 22.17 -12.00
C SER A 414 -16.11 23.21 -11.20
N LEU A 415 -16.57 23.55 -9.99
CA LEU A 415 -15.85 24.41 -9.03
C LEU A 415 -14.66 23.71 -8.35
N ALA A 416 -14.64 22.38 -8.35
CA ALA A 416 -13.65 21.55 -7.67
C ALA A 416 -12.46 21.17 -8.55
N PHE A 417 -12.54 21.27 -9.88
CA PHE A 417 -11.45 20.89 -10.79
C PHE A 417 -10.08 21.43 -10.39
N LYS A 418 -10.00 22.73 -10.03
CA LYS A 418 -8.76 23.37 -9.60
C LYS A 418 -8.08 22.62 -8.45
N ARG A 419 -8.87 22.14 -7.48
CA ARG A 419 -8.39 21.42 -6.29
C ARG A 419 -7.82 20.05 -6.64
N PHE A 420 -8.46 19.33 -7.57
CA PHE A 420 -7.94 18.06 -8.08
C PHE A 420 -6.67 18.24 -8.92
N LEU A 421 -6.59 19.33 -9.69
CA LEU A 421 -5.39 19.67 -10.46
C LEU A 421 -4.20 20.02 -9.57
N GLU A 422 -4.41 20.69 -8.43
CA GLU A 422 -3.35 20.95 -7.43
C GLU A 422 -2.74 19.64 -6.88
N ILE A 423 -3.57 18.63 -6.59
CA ILE A 423 -3.10 17.29 -6.20
C ILE A 423 -2.36 16.61 -7.35
N SER A 424 -2.96 16.62 -8.55
CA SER A 424 -2.38 16.00 -9.77
C SER A 424 -1.00 16.59 -10.09
N GLN A 425 -0.85 17.91 -9.96
CA GLN A 425 0.41 18.62 -10.18
C GLN A 425 1.51 18.14 -9.23
N ARG A 426 1.20 18.01 -7.94
CA ARG A 426 2.18 17.62 -6.91
C ARG A 426 2.57 16.14 -7.00
N LEU A 427 1.60 15.27 -7.32
CA LEU A 427 1.81 13.82 -7.44
C LEU A 427 2.18 13.35 -8.85
N LYS A 428 2.22 14.28 -9.83
CA LYS A 428 2.51 14.00 -11.24
C LYS A 428 1.61 12.91 -11.84
N ILE A 429 0.32 12.95 -11.49
CA ILE A 429 -0.69 12.01 -12.00
C ILE A 429 -1.19 12.53 -13.35
N GLU A 430 -1.34 11.65 -14.34
CA GLU A 430 -1.88 12.03 -15.65
C GLU A 430 -3.38 12.35 -15.52
N THR A 431 -3.75 13.61 -15.77
CA THR A 431 -5.11 14.11 -15.55
C THR A 431 -5.61 14.88 -16.76
N VAL A 432 -6.79 14.50 -17.26
CA VAL A 432 -7.51 15.22 -18.32
C VAL A 432 -8.76 15.83 -17.72
N VAL A 433 -9.02 17.11 -17.97
CA VAL A 433 -10.25 17.80 -17.56
C VAL A 433 -11.11 18.01 -18.78
N LEU A 434 -12.36 17.55 -18.72
CA LEU A 434 -13.43 17.86 -19.66
C LEU A 434 -14.37 18.84 -18.99
N THR A 435 -14.49 20.02 -19.57
CA THR A 435 -15.31 21.11 -19.01
C THR A 435 -16.12 21.77 -20.12
N ASP A 436 -17.34 22.17 -19.77
CA ASP A 436 -18.21 22.93 -20.63
C ASP A 436 -17.62 24.33 -20.86
N ASN A 437 -17.91 24.94 -22.01
CA ASN A 437 -17.35 26.25 -22.33
C ASN A 437 -18.16 27.42 -21.74
N ASP A 438 -19.40 27.15 -21.26
CA ASP A 438 -20.31 28.10 -20.61
C ASP A 438 -20.36 29.49 -21.28
N GLN A 439 -20.19 29.53 -22.61
CA GLN A 439 -20.09 30.73 -23.42
C GLN A 439 -18.91 31.69 -23.08
N ASN A 440 -17.94 31.27 -22.25
CA ASN A 440 -16.82 32.11 -21.81
C ASN A 440 -15.48 31.36 -21.73
N ILE A 441 -14.86 31.17 -22.91
CA ILE A 441 -13.57 30.49 -23.07
C ILE A 441 -12.42 31.23 -22.35
N ASP A 442 -12.47 32.57 -22.30
CA ASP A 442 -11.41 33.38 -21.67
C ASP A 442 -11.37 33.19 -20.16
N ALA A 443 -12.54 33.00 -19.52
CA ALA A 443 -12.62 32.67 -18.10
C ALA A 443 -11.99 31.31 -17.79
N ILE A 444 -12.20 30.31 -18.65
CA ILE A 444 -11.62 28.95 -18.51
C ILE A 444 -10.10 29.02 -18.64
N LYS A 445 -9.58 29.65 -19.70
CA LYS A 445 -8.13 29.82 -19.89
C LYS A 445 -7.50 30.56 -18.71
N LYS A 446 -8.15 31.60 -18.19
CA LYS A 446 -7.65 32.33 -17.01
C LYS A 446 -7.68 31.48 -15.74
N LYS A 447 -8.72 30.67 -15.54
CA LYS A 447 -8.89 29.79 -14.36
C LYS A 447 -7.80 28.71 -14.31
N TYR A 448 -7.39 28.20 -15.47
CA TYR A 448 -6.48 27.05 -15.54
C TYR A 448 -5.07 27.33 -16.07
N LYS A 449 -4.74 28.59 -16.38
CA LYS A 449 -3.42 29.03 -16.84
C LYS A 449 -2.23 28.48 -16.04
N ALA A 450 -2.41 28.28 -14.73
CA ALA A 450 -1.36 27.74 -13.86
C ALA A 450 -0.98 26.28 -14.19
N PHE A 451 -1.85 25.53 -14.86
CA PHE A 451 -1.70 24.09 -15.12
C PHE A 451 -1.34 23.75 -16.57
N GLU A 452 -1.40 24.71 -17.50
CA GLU A 452 -1.14 24.49 -18.94
C GLU A 452 0.31 24.04 -19.25
N ASN A 453 1.25 24.33 -18.35
CA ASN A 453 2.67 24.01 -18.55
C ASN A 453 3.03 22.55 -18.22
N PHE A 454 2.11 21.75 -17.66
CA PHE A 454 2.39 20.37 -17.26
C PHE A 454 1.98 19.40 -18.37
N GLN A 455 2.95 18.66 -18.93
CA GLN A 455 2.69 17.68 -20.00
C GLN A 455 1.68 16.59 -19.61
N PHE A 456 1.54 16.29 -18.32
CA PHE A 456 0.63 15.29 -17.79
C PHE A 456 -0.76 15.85 -17.41
N ILE A 457 -1.00 17.17 -17.56
CA ILE A 457 -2.31 17.78 -17.35
C ILE A 457 -2.84 18.32 -18.67
N ARG A 458 -4.05 17.91 -19.06
CA ARG A 458 -4.72 18.42 -20.26
C ARG A 458 -6.09 18.95 -19.92
N ILE A 459 -6.47 20.06 -20.54
CA ILE A 459 -7.75 20.71 -20.29
C ILE A 459 -8.40 20.89 -21.65
N LEU A 460 -9.48 20.15 -21.85
CA LEU A 460 -10.19 20.06 -23.11
C LEU A 460 -11.60 20.61 -22.91
N PHE A 461 -11.97 21.50 -23.82
CA PHE A 461 -13.28 22.13 -23.89
C PHE A 461 -13.58 22.38 -25.37
N ASP A 462 -14.86 22.45 -25.74
CA ASP A 462 -15.23 22.77 -27.12
C ASP A 462 -14.98 24.25 -27.42
N SER A 463 -14.42 24.54 -28.60
CA SER A 463 -14.17 25.90 -29.08
C SER A 463 -15.45 26.64 -29.54
N ASP A 464 -16.57 25.93 -29.73
CA ASP A 464 -17.82 26.53 -30.22
C ASP A 464 -18.69 27.07 -29.09
N ILE A 465 -18.70 28.41 -28.96
CA ILE A 465 -19.47 29.18 -27.98
C ILE A 465 -21.00 29.00 -28.17
N SER A 466 -21.45 28.62 -29.36
CA SER A 466 -22.89 28.45 -29.64
C SER A 466 -23.51 27.21 -29.01
N SER A 467 -22.68 26.26 -28.56
CA SER A 467 -23.11 24.99 -27.95
C SER A 467 -22.48 24.87 -26.55
N PRO A 468 -23.08 25.51 -25.53
CA PRO A 468 -22.41 25.76 -24.26
C PRO A 468 -22.21 24.53 -23.38
N THR A 469 -23.06 23.51 -23.53
CA THR A 469 -23.05 22.29 -22.71
C THR A 469 -22.95 21.03 -23.57
N LEU A 470 -22.71 19.88 -22.93
CA LEU A 470 -22.63 18.57 -23.58
C LEU A 470 -23.84 18.24 -24.49
N GLU A 471 -25.07 18.58 -24.07
CA GLU A 471 -26.28 18.13 -24.78
C GLU A 471 -26.45 18.77 -26.18
N PRO A 472 -26.34 20.11 -26.34
CA PRO A 472 -26.26 20.74 -27.65
C PRO A 472 -25.14 20.18 -28.54
N GLN A 473 -23.96 19.89 -27.97
CA GLN A 473 -22.82 19.37 -28.72
C GLN A 473 -23.09 17.96 -29.25
N LEU A 474 -23.72 17.08 -28.46
CA LEU A 474 -24.14 15.75 -28.90
C LEU A 474 -25.17 15.82 -30.02
N VAL A 475 -26.17 16.71 -29.92
CA VAL A 475 -27.19 16.90 -30.97
C VAL A 475 -26.60 17.50 -32.25
N LYS A 476 -25.53 18.29 -32.14
CA LYS A 476 -24.82 18.86 -33.29
C LYS A 476 -24.12 17.80 -34.13
N VAL A 477 -23.43 16.85 -33.49
CA VAL A 477 -22.63 15.82 -34.18
C VAL A 477 -23.43 14.57 -34.59
N ASN A 478 -24.69 14.48 -34.18
CA ASN A 478 -25.58 13.34 -34.47
C ASN A 478 -26.80 13.74 -35.29
N GLU A 479 -27.34 12.74 -36.00
CA GLU A 479 -28.62 12.85 -36.67
C GLU A 479 -29.77 12.69 -35.68
N LEU A 480 -30.82 13.50 -35.86
CA LEU A 480 -31.99 13.53 -34.98
C LEU A 480 -32.71 12.18 -34.92
N ASP A 481 -32.78 11.46 -36.05
CA ASP A 481 -33.38 10.13 -36.14
C ASP A 481 -32.68 9.08 -35.27
N ILE A 482 -31.35 9.19 -35.13
CA ILE A 482 -30.57 8.24 -34.33
C ILE A 482 -30.89 8.49 -32.85
N LEU A 483 -30.85 9.74 -32.42
CA LEU A 483 -31.14 10.11 -31.03
C LEU A 483 -32.61 9.84 -30.65
N ASN A 484 -33.57 10.10 -31.54
CA ASN A 484 -34.98 9.74 -31.35
C ASN A 484 -35.17 8.24 -31.11
N LYS A 485 -34.50 7.40 -31.91
CA LYS A 485 -34.57 5.93 -31.76
C LYS A 485 -33.88 5.42 -30.50
N ILE A 486 -32.82 6.07 -30.04
CA ILE A 486 -32.14 5.73 -28.77
C ILE A 486 -33.00 6.13 -27.56
N LEU A 487 -33.66 7.28 -27.66
CA LEU A 487 -34.50 7.83 -26.59
C LEU A 487 -35.91 7.26 -26.58
N ASP A 488 -36.31 6.50 -27.60
CA ASP A 488 -37.68 6.01 -27.80
C ASP A 488 -38.71 7.15 -27.74
N LYS A 489 -38.39 8.24 -28.45
CA LYS A 489 -39.19 9.47 -28.52
C LYS A 489 -39.12 10.09 -29.90
N GLU A 490 -40.18 10.80 -30.28
CA GLU A 490 -40.25 11.53 -31.55
C GLU A 490 -40.21 13.04 -31.29
N PHE A 491 -39.05 13.65 -31.53
CA PHE A 491 -38.89 15.10 -31.55
C PHE A 491 -38.92 15.61 -32.98
N SER A 492 -39.59 16.75 -33.23
CA SER A 492 -39.72 17.34 -34.57
C SER A 492 -38.58 18.29 -34.93
N SER A 493 -37.83 18.77 -33.94
CA SER A 493 -36.70 19.70 -34.13
C SER A 493 -35.53 19.36 -33.20
N LYS A 494 -34.32 19.74 -33.61
CA LYS A 494 -33.11 19.60 -32.75
C LYS A 494 -33.23 20.46 -31.48
N ASP A 495 -33.92 21.60 -31.54
CA ASP A 495 -34.11 22.48 -30.38
C ASP A 495 -35.01 21.86 -29.31
N ASP A 496 -36.07 21.16 -29.71
CA ASP A 496 -36.96 20.47 -28.77
C ASP A 496 -36.25 19.29 -28.10
N LEU A 497 -35.41 18.58 -28.86
CA LEU A 497 -34.54 17.54 -28.33
C LEU A 497 -33.54 18.12 -27.30
N ILE A 498 -32.87 19.24 -27.60
CA ILE A 498 -31.94 19.88 -26.68
C ILE A 498 -32.63 20.29 -25.37
N LYS A 499 -33.81 20.93 -25.44
CA LYS A 499 -34.59 21.29 -24.24
C LYS A 499 -34.93 20.07 -23.38
N TYR A 500 -35.31 18.97 -24.02
CA TYR A 500 -35.58 17.72 -23.32
C TYR A 500 -34.33 17.14 -22.64
N MET A 501 -33.20 17.13 -23.36
CA MET A 501 -31.93 16.61 -22.85
C MET A 501 -31.40 17.43 -21.67
N VAL A 502 -31.47 18.77 -21.75
CA VAL A 502 -31.05 19.67 -20.66
C VAL A 502 -31.88 19.45 -19.39
N GLY A 503 -33.18 19.12 -19.52
CA GLY A 503 -34.05 18.80 -18.39
C GLY A 503 -33.89 17.37 -17.84
N ASN A 504 -33.27 16.45 -18.58
CA ASN A 504 -33.18 15.02 -18.25
C ASN A 504 -31.76 14.46 -18.48
N LYS A 505 -30.73 15.23 -18.09
CA LYS A 505 -29.32 14.99 -18.44
C LYS A 505 -28.87 13.55 -18.17
N THR A 506 -29.02 13.09 -16.93
CA THR A 506 -28.54 11.76 -16.50
C THR A 506 -29.34 10.62 -17.13
N ASP A 507 -30.65 10.76 -17.26
CA ASP A 507 -31.50 9.72 -17.86
C ASP A 507 -31.23 9.53 -19.35
N VAL A 508 -31.01 10.64 -20.07
CA VAL A 508 -30.61 10.63 -21.48
C VAL A 508 -29.24 9.97 -21.63
N ALA A 509 -28.26 10.37 -20.81
CA ALA A 509 -26.92 9.79 -20.86
C ALA A 509 -26.94 8.28 -20.56
N LEU A 510 -27.78 7.83 -19.62
CA LEU A 510 -27.95 6.41 -19.31
C LEU A 510 -28.59 5.63 -20.45
N ARG A 511 -29.59 6.20 -21.14
CA ARG A 511 -30.21 5.58 -22.32
C ARG A 511 -29.21 5.44 -23.47
N ILE A 512 -28.40 6.47 -23.70
CA ILE A 512 -27.31 6.42 -24.67
C ILE A 512 -26.29 5.34 -24.29
N PHE A 513 -25.84 5.32 -23.02
CA PHE A 513 -24.88 4.33 -22.53
C PHE A 513 -25.37 2.88 -22.71
N LYS A 514 -26.67 2.61 -22.51
CA LYS A 514 -27.27 1.27 -22.64
C LYS A 514 -27.66 0.87 -24.07
N SER A 515 -27.60 1.79 -25.04
CA SER A 515 -28.10 1.51 -26.39
C SER A 515 -27.16 0.62 -27.20
N ASP A 516 -27.66 -0.32 -28.00
CA ASP A 516 -26.80 -1.08 -28.93
C ASP A 516 -26.31 -0.25 -30.12
N ARG A 517 -26.80 0.98 -30.27
CA ARG A 517 -26.48 1.85 -31.40
C ARG A 517 -25.31 2.77 -31.08
N LYS A 518 -24.35 2.85 -32.00
CA LYS A 518 -23.25 3.81 -31.91
C LYS A 518 -23.74 5.22 -32.23
N ILE A 519 -23.16 6.20 -31.54
CA ILE A 519 -23.34 7.63 -31.83
C ILE A 519 -21.98 8.27 -32.15
N ASN A 520 -22.02 9.46 -32.75
CA ASN A 520 -20.85 10.30 -32.88
C ASN A 520 -20.63 11.11 -31.60
N TYR A 521 -19.36 11.37 -31.28
CA TYR A 521 -18.97 12.14 -30.10
C TYR A 521 -18.25 13.43 -30.49
N PRO A 522 -18.41 14.50 -29.69
CA PRO A 522 -17.63 15.72 -29.84
C PRO A 522 -16.12 15.46 -29.81
N LYS A 523 -15.37 16.25 -30.59
CA LYS A 523 -13.93 16.06 -30.77
C LYS A 523 -13.13 16.15 -29.46
N TYR A 524 -13.46 17.10 -28.58
CA TYR A 524 -12.74 17.28 -27.31
C TYR A 524 -12.86 16.05 -26.38
N ILE A 525 -13.95 15.26 -26.47
CA ILE A 525 -14.09 13.99 -25.75
C ILE A 525 -13.18 12.93 -26.35
N LEU A 526 -13.12 12.84 -27.68
CA LEU A 526 -12.25 11.88 -28.38
C LEU A 526 -10.76 12.18 -28.11
N ASP A 527 -10.39 13.45 -28.05
CA ASP A 527 -9.03 13.92 -27.76
C ASP A 527 -8.61 13.61 -26.30
N ALA A 528 -9.55 13.29 -25.41
CA ALA A 528 -9.26 12.89 -24.02
C ALA A 528 -8.58 11.51 -23.94
N PHE A 529 -8.80 10.67 -24.94
CA PHE A 529 -8.33 9.29 -24.98
C PHE A 529 -6.96 9.12 -25.64
N GLN A 530 -6.58 10.06 -26.51
CA GLN A 530 -5.22 10.17 -27.07
C GLN A 530 -4.23 10.49 -25.94
#